data_AF-A0A1Q9A182-F1
#
_entry.id   AF-A0A1Q9A182-F1
#
_cell.length_a   1.000
_cell.length_b   1.000
_cell.length_c   1.000
_cell.angle_alpha   90.00
_cell.angle_beta   90.00
_cell.angle_gamma   90.00
#
_symmetry.space_group_name_H-M   'P 1'
#
loop_
_entity.id
_entity.type
_entity.pdbx_description
1 polymer ?
#
loop_
_entity_poly.entity_id
_entity_poly.type
_entity_poly.pdbx_seq_one_letter_code
_entity_poly.pdbx_strand_id
1 'polypeptide(L)'
;MAEKVLTANRLGDGIAVWLDASGQWVEDLQSALVARHAEAVEALEATGKRDFAGNLVVDVAVVDVEERDGKLWPLRLRERIRAAGPTIAYADGHGHADPDFVAV
;
A
#
# COMPACT_ATOMS: atom_id res chain seq x y z
N MET A 1 11.67 9.07 -11.85
CA MET A 1 12.30 8.03 -11.01
C MET A 1 11.17 7.50 -10.14
N ALA A 2 10.94 6.19 -10.08
CA ALA A 2 9.83 5.66 -9.29
C ALA A 2 10.13 5.81 -7.80
N GLU A 3 9.15 6.28 -7.06
CA GLU A 3 9.20 6.42 -5.60
C GLU A 3 8.76 5.09 -4.97
N LYS A 4 9.14 4.84 -3.72
CA LYS A 4 8.79 3.58 -3.06
C LYS A 4 7.94 3.80 -1.82
N VAL A 5 6.97 2.93 -1.62
CA VAL A 5 6.14 2.86 -0.41
C VAL A 5 6.10 1.42 0.08
N LEU A 6 5.71 1.22 1.34
CA LEU A 6 5.53 -0.11 1.93
C LEU A 6 4.05 -0.47 2.01
N THR A 7 3.68 -1.64 1.50
CA THR A 7 2.34 -2.22 1.64
C THR A 7 2.38 -3.57 2.32
N ALA A 8 1.28 -3.95 2.94
CA ALA A 8 1.05 -5.28 3.50
C ALA A 8 -0.46 -5.55 3.65
N ASN A 9 -0.86 -6.75 4.03
CA ASN A 9 -2.20 -7.03 4.53
C ASN A 9 -2.17 -7.08 6.06
N ARG A 10 -3.07 -6.36 6.72
CA ARG A 10 -3.25 -6.45 8.18
C ARG A 10 -3.73 -7.84 8.55
N LEU A 11 -3.08 -8.48 9.53
CA LEU A 11 -3.36 -9.89 9.84
C LEU A 11 -4.79 -10.11 10.35
N GLY A 12 -5.33 -9.15 11.11
CA GLY A 12 -6.62 -9.30 11.79
C GLY A 12 -7.83 -9.36 10.87
N ASP A 13 -7.79 -8.66 9.72
CA ASP A 13 -8.93 -8.51 8.81
C ASP A 13 -8.57 -8.66 7.33
N GLY A 14 -7.29 -8.83 7.00
CA GLY A 14 -6.81 -8.99 5.64
C GLY A 14 -6.84 -7.70 4.81
N ILE A 15 -7.15 -6.54 5.39
CA ILE A 15 -7.23 -5.28 4.64
C ILE A 15 -5.82 -4.88 4.16
N ALA A 16 -5.74 -4.42 2.91
CA ALA A 16 -4.50 -3.86 2.38
C ALA A 16 -4.20 -2.54 3.09
N VAL A 17 -2.98 -2.43 3.62
CA VAL A 17 -2.50 -1.29 4.39
C VAL A 17 -1.17 -0.79 3.84
N TRP A 18 -0.86 0.44 4.20
CA TRP A 18 0.33 1.19 3.80
C TRP A 18 0.97 1.77 5.05
N LEU A 19 2.31 1.80 5.11
CA LEU A 19 3.00 2.38 6.26
C LEU A 19 3.08 3.89 6.10
N ASP A 20 2.60 4.64 7.09
CA ASP A 20 2.69 6.10 7.12
C ASP A 20 4.02 6.60 7.74
N ALA A 21 4.22 7.92 7.78
CA ALA A 21 5.42 8.54 8.36
C ALA A 21 5.53 8.41 9.89
N SER A 22 4.44 8.06 10.58
CA SER A 22 4.40 7.82 12.02
C SER A 22 4.72 6.35 12.38
N GLY A 23 4.86 5.48 11.37
CA GLY A 23 5.07 4.04 11.54
C GLY A 23 3.77 3.27 11.80
N GLN A 24 2.62 3.86 11.47
CA GLN A 24 1.31 3.21 11.57
C GLN A 24 0.89 2.62 10.22
N TRP A 25 0.16 1.51 10.29
CA TRP A 25 -0.46 0.88 9.12
C TRP A 25 -1.84 1.50 8.87
N VAL A 26 -1.95 2.26 7.79
CA VAL A 26 -3.16 2.98 7.37
C VAL A 26 -3.73 2.38 6.09
N GLU A 27 -5.02 2.59 5.84
CA GLU A 27 -5.71 2.01 4.67
C GLU A 27 -5.54 2.88 3.41
N ASP A 28 -5.30 4.18 3.61
CA ASP A 28 -5.15 5.13 2.52
C ASP A 28 -3.70 5.20 2.02
N LEU A 29 -3.49 4.82 0.75
CA LEU A 29 -2.22 4.96 0.05
C LEU A 29 -1.69 6.40 0.10
N GLN A 30 -2.56 7.41 0.03
CA GLN A 30 -2.11 8.80 -0.04
C GLN A 30 -1.45 9.29 1.25
N SER A 31 -1.64 8.55 2.34
CA SER A 31 -1.01 8.80 3.64
C SER A 31 0.33 8.06 3.83
N ALA A 32 0.76 7.27 2.84
CA ALA A 32 1.95 6.43 2.92
C ALA A 32 3.25 7.25 3.00
N LEU A 33 4.22 6.74 3.74
CA LEU A 33 5.59 7.25 3.74
C LEU A 33 6.27 6.93 2.41
N VAL A 34 6.68 7.98 1.71
CA VAL A 34 7.41 7.89 0.44
C VAL A 34 8.92 7.82 0.70
N ALA A 35 9.54 6.70 0.36
CA ALA A 35 10.98 6.52 0.37
C ALA A 35 11.62 7.02 -0.94
N ARG A 36 12.44 8.07 -0.81
CA ARG A 36 13.10 8.76 -1.94
C ARG A 36 14.58 8.43 -2.10
N HIS A 37 15.16 7.68 -1.17
CA HIS A 37 16.57 7.28 -1.15
C HIS A 37 16.74 5.89 -0.52
N ALA A 38 17.93 5.29 -0.66
CA ALA A 38 18.18 3.90 -0.29
C ALA A 38 17.96 3.62 1.20
N GLU A 39 18.40 4.52 2.07
CA GLU A 39 18.28 4.39 3.52
C GLU A 39 16.81 4.42 3.98
N ALA A 40 15.96 5.19 3.29
CA ALA A 40 14.51 5.18 3.58
C ALA A 40 13.88 3.85 3.17
N VAL A 41 14.31 3.24 2.06
CA VAL A 41 13.84 1.91 1.64
C VAL A 41 14.26 0.85 2.66
N GLU A 42 15.51 0.87 3.12
CA GLU A 42 15.99 -0.03 4.16
C GLU A 42 15.20 0.11 5.47
N ALA A 43 14.84 1.34 5.86
CA ALA A 43 14.01 1.61 7.03
C ALA A 43 12.58 1.04 6.88
N LEU A 44 11.98 1.15 5.69
CA LEU A 44 10.70 0.52 5.37
C LEU A 44 10.80 -1.01 5.47
N GLU A 45 11.83 -1.61 4.88
CA GLU A 45 12.03 -3.06 4.93
C GLU A 45 12.24 -3.57 6.37
N ALA A 46 13.01 -2.85 7.17
CA ALA A 46 13.24 -3.20 8.57
C ALA A 46 11.95 -3.14 9.39
N THR A 47 11.15 -2.09 9.19
CA THR A 47 9.82 -1.95 9.81
C THR A 47 8.89 -3.08 9.40
N GLY A 48 8.83 -3.36 8.10
CA GLY A 48 8.05 -4.46 7.54
C GLY A 48 8.41 -5.83 8.13
N LYS A 49 9.71 -6.15 8.22
CA LYS A 49 10.20 -7.40 8.84
C LYS A 49 9.81 -7.51 10.31
N ARG A 50 9.97 -6.43 11.07
CA ARG A 50 9.60 -6.37 12.49
C ARG A 50 8.10 -6.63 12.67
N ASP A 51 7.26 -5.95 11.90
CA ASP A 51 5.81 -6.01 12.08
C ASP A 51 5.21 -7.33 11.55
N PHE A 52 5.83 -7.91 10.52
CA PHE A 52 5.57 -9.29 10.09
C PHE A 52 5.88 -10.30 11.21
N ALA A 53 7.08 -10.22 11.81
CA ALA A 53 7.47 -11.09 12.92
C ALA A 53 6.58 -10.89 14.18
N GLY A 54 6.05 -9.68 14.34
CA GLY A 54 5.08 -9.33 15.38
C GLY A 54 3.65 -9.77 15.11
N ASN A 55 3.37 -10.47 14.00
CA ASN A 55 2.03 -10.88 13.57
C ASN A 55 1.05 -9.71 13.41
N LEU A 56 1.54 -8.53 13.02
CA LEU A 56 0.67 -7.39 12.72
C LEU A 56 0.20 -7.41 11.27
N VAL A 57 1.07 -7.83 10.36
CA VAL A 57 0.86 -7.81 8.92
C VAL A 57 1.46 -9.04 8.23
N VAL A 58 0.99 -9.32 7.01
CA VAL A 58 1.48 -10.38 6.10
C VAL A 58 1.63 -9.84 4.68
N ASP A 59 2.33 -10.56 3.81
CA ASP A 59 2.60 -10.15 2.42
C ASP A 59 3.20 -8.73 2.30
N VAL A 60 4.22 -8.47 3.14
CA VAL A 60 4.91 -7.19 3.19
C VAL A 60 5.74 -6.99 1.92
N ALA A 61 5.53 -5.87 1.23
CA ALA A 61 6.25 -5.54 0.00
C ALA A 61 6.56 -4.04 -0.09
N VAL A 62 7.80 -3.73 -0.47
CA VAL A 62 8.14 -2.39 -0.97
C VAL A 62 7.75 -2.34 -2.45
N VAL A 63 6.97 -1.34 -2.84
CA VAL A 63 6.41 -1.23 -4.19
C VAL A 63 6.68 0.14 -4.79
N ASP A 64 6.80 0.16 -6.11
CA ASP A 64 7.05 1.39 -6.87
C ASP A 64 5.74 2.15 -7.15
N VAL A 65 5.77 3.46 -6.91
CA VAL A 65 4.70 4.42 -7.17
C VAL A 65 5.22 5.61 -7.97
N GLU A 66 4.32 6.30 -8.64
CA GLU A 66 4.52 7.59 -9.28
C GLU A 66 3.60 8.62 -8.65
N GLU A 67 4.01 9.89 -8.63
CA GLU A 67 3.11 10.99 -8.31
C GLU A 67 2.44 11.48 -9.60
N ARG A 68 1.11 11.46 -9.65
CA ARG A 68 0.27 11.95 -10.76
C ARG A 68 -0.75 12.92 -10.19
N ASP A 69 -0.72 14.16 -10.66
CA ASP A 69 -1.61 15.24 -10.21
C ASP A 69 -1.67 15.39 -8.67
N GLY A 70 -0.52 15.25 -8.01
CA GLY A 70 -0.40 15.34 -6.55
C GLY A 70 -0.91 14.11 -5.78
N LYS A 71 -1.17 12.99 -6.47
CA LYS A 71 -1.59 11.73 -5.86
C LYS A 71 -0.60 10.61 -6.17
N LEU A 72 -0.38 9.75 -5.19
CA LEU A 72 0.39 8.53 -5.35
C LEU A 72 -0.39 7.53 -6.20
N TRP A 73 0.30 7.00 -7.20
CA TRP A 73 -0.23 6.05 -8.19
C TRP A 73 0.66 4.81 -8.27
N PRO A 74 0.16 3.62 -7.92
CA PRO A 74 0.95 2.39 -8.02
C PRO A 74 1.25 1.98 -9.47
N LEU A 75 2.49 1.57 -9.73
CA LEU A 75 2.90 1.13 -11.07
C LEU A 75 2.32 -0.23 -11.48
N ARG A 76 2.01 -1.08 -10.50
CA ARG A 76 1.55 -2.45 -10.72
C ARG A 76 0.06 -2.56 -10.48
N LEU A 77 -0.63 -3.31 -11.35
CA LEU A 77 -2.07 -3.53 -11.28
C LEU A 77 -2.54 -4.05 -9.90
N ARG A 78 -1.78 -4.99 -9.31
CA ARG A 78 -2.11 -5.57 -7.99
C ARG A 78 -2.25 -4.47 -6.94
N GLU A 79 -1.27 -3.58 -6.85
CA GLU A 79 -1.27 -2.47 -5.91
C GLU A 79 -2.36 -1.43 -6.22
N ARG A 80 -2.71 -1.22 -7.49
CA ARG A 80 -3.87 -0.38 -7.85
C ARG A 80 -5.16 -0.94 -7.28
N ILE A 81 -5.40 -2.25 -7.45
CA ILE A 81 -6.56 -2.92 -6.86
C ILE A 81 -6.52 -2.83 -5.33
N ARG A 82 -5.36 -3.07 -4.71
CA ARG A 82 -5.22 -2.94 -3.24
C ARG A 82 -5.56 -1.54 -2.72
N ALA A 83 -5.18 -0.49 -3.45
CA ALA A 83 -5.45 0.90 -3.07
C ALA A 83 -6.91 1.32 -3.33
N ALA A 84 -7.53 0.83 -4.41
CA ALA A 84 -8.89 1.21 -4.79
C ALA A 84 -9.99 0.32 -4.18
N GLY A 85 -9.64 -0.89 -3.76
CA GLY A 85 -10.59 -1.90 -3.29
C GLY A 85 -10.87 -3.00 -4.32
N PRO A 86 -11.88 -3.86 -4.06
CA PRO A 86 -12.14 -5.02 -4.90
C PRO A 86 -12.62 -4.64 -6.30
N THR A 87 -12.29 -5.42 -7.33
CA THR A 87 -12.81 -5.19 -8.70
C THR A 87 -14.21 -5.74 -8.94
N ILE A 88 -14.79 -6.41 -7.94
CA ILE A 88 -16.15 -6.93 -7.97
C ILE A 88 -16.89 -6.52 -6.69
N ALA A 89 -18.21 -6.34 -6.77
CA ALA A 89 -19.04 -6.21 -5.59
C ALA A 89 -19.09 -7.56 -4.87
N TYR A 90 -18.36 -7.70 -3.76
CA TYR A 90 -18.25 -8.98 -3.05
C TYR A 90 -19.05 -9.04 -1.73
N ALA A 91 -19.43 -7.88 -1.18
CA ALA A 91 -20.24 -7.78 0.04
C ALA A 91 -20.90 -6.41 0.18
N ASP A 92 -22.06 -6.35 0.84
CA ASP A 92 -22.76 -5.10 1.12
C ASP A 92 -21.90 -4.17 1.98
N GLY A 93 -21.86 -2.88 1.63
CA GLY A 93 -21.04 -1.88 2.32
C GLY A 93 -19.57 -1.86 1.91
N HIS A 94 -19.12 -2.81 1.07
CA HIS A 94 -17.79 -2.80 0.48
C HIS A 94 -17.88 -2.29 -0.95
N GLY A 95 -17.44 -1.05 -1.18
CA GLY A 95 -17.37 -0.44 -2.50
C GLY A 95 -16.51 -1.26 -3.47
N HIS A 96 -16.57 -0.93 -4.76
CA HIS A 96 -15.71 -1.54 -5.77
C HIS A 96 -14.76 -0.49 -6.34
N ALA A 97 -13.59 -0.96 -6.78
CA ALA A 97 -12.58 -0.14 -7.40
C ALA A 97 -13.14 0.56 -8.62
N ASP A 98 -12.80 1.84 -8.75
CA ASP A 98 -13.04 2.62 -9.95
C ASP A 98 -12.33 1.95 -11.15
N PRO A 99 -13.07 1.53 -12.18
CA PRO A 99 -12.48 0.91 -13.37
C PRO A 99 -11.40 1.77 -14.03
N ASP A 100 -11.58 3.10 -14.03
CA ASP A 100 -10.64 4.03 -14.68
C ASP A 100 -9.32 4.11 -13.91
N PHE A 101 -9.36 3.94 -12.58
CA PHE A 101 -8.16 3.87 -11.75
C PHE A 101 -7.36 2.57 -11.98
N VAL A 102 -8.05 1.46 -12.23
CA VAL A 102 -7.43 0.13 -12.35
C VAL A 102 -6.88 -0.14 -13.75
N ALA A 103 -7.54 0.37 -14.79
CA ALA A 103 -7.34 -0.01 -16.19
C ALA A 103 -6.07 0.51 -16.89
N VAL A 104 -5.29 1.40 -16.26
CA VAL A 104 -4.12 2.08 -16.88
C VAL A 104 -2.79 1.49 -16.44
#